data_AF-A0A2G8LKN7-F1
#
_entry.id   AF-A0A2G8LKN7-F1
#
_cell.length_a   1.000
_cell.length_b   1.000
_cell.length_c   1.000
_cell.angle_alpha   90.00
_cell.angle_beta   90.00
_cell.angle_gamma   90.00
#
_symmetry.space_group_name_H-M   'P 1'
#
loop_
_entity.id
_entity.type
_entity.pdbx_description
1 polymer ?
#
loop_
_entity_poly.entity_id
_entity_poly.type
_entity_poly.pdbx_seq_one_letter_code
_entity_poly.pdbx_strand_id
1 'polypeptide(L)'
;MDSLVSASMGNSPLERNKPWLKKYSPPHAALRKAMTNKRFLNMLPYYNNFKHTGNLESFHNHMLMYASKRCSYSFEGYVTRMLLTAIDHNYHSDREYAAPKDVLSGYRQKYSKRTRKWAPERLKVAKDGYIPELMRKIFSMIAPTPGHLLQHVSLASNNPLLQSNIANVLKPGITQLL
;
A
#
# COMPACT_ATOMS: atom_id res chain seq x y z
N MET A 1 -15.52 -30.47 -24.64
CA MET A 1 -16.06 -29.26 -23.98
C MET A 1 -14.96 -28.75 -23.09
N ASP A 2 -14.26 -27.75 -23.61
CA ASP A 2 -12.92 -27.36 -23.20
C ASP A 2 -12.92 -26.60 -21.89
N SER A 3 -12.22 -27.15 -20.90
CA SER A 3 -11.90 -26.48 -19.65
C SER A 3 -10.78 -25.47 -19.88
N LEU A 4 -11.11 -24.20 -19.71
CA LEU A 4 -10.18 -23.07 -19.60
C LEU A 4 -9.16 -23.32 -18.49
N VAL A 5 -7.92 -23.59 -18.87
CA VAL A 5 -6.78 -23.65 -17.94
C VAL A 5 -6.41 -22.21 -17.56
N SER A 6 -6.80 -21.86 -16.34
CA SER A 6 -6.37 -20.68 -15.61
C SER A 6 -4.84 -20.58 -15.59
N ALA A 7 -4.31 -19.45 -16.08
CA ALA A 7 -2.91 -19.10 -15.93
C ALA A 7 -2.61 -18.76 -14.47
N SER A 8 -2.34 -19.79 -13.68
CA SER A 8 -1.78 -19.68 -12.33
C SER A 8 -0.36 -19.12 -12.41
N MET A 9 -0.19 -17.84 -12.07
CA MET A 9 1.10 -17.32 -11.62
C MET A 9 1.31 -17.81 -10.18
N GLY A 10 1.84 -19.01 -10.04
CA GLY A 10 2.10 -19.60 -8.72
C GLY A 10 2.65 -21.01 -8.85
N ASN A 11 3.87 -21.17 -9.35
CA ASN A 11 4.55 -22.46 -9.22
C ASN A 11 5.04 -22.59 -7.77
N SER A 12 4.31 -23.34 -6.95
CA SER A 12 4.83 -23.87 -5.69
C SER A 12 6.05 -24.76 -5.98
N PRO A 13 7.02 -24.90 -5.06
CA PRO A 13 8.24 -25.68 -5.31
C PRO A 13 7.98 -27.16 -5.65
N LEU A 14 6.78 -27.67 -5.35
CA LEU A 14 6.41 -29.07 -5.38
C LEU A 14 5.89 -29.54 -6.75
N GLU A 15 5.55 -28.64 -7.69
CA GLU A 15 5.03 -28.99 -9.03
C GLU A 15 6.06 -28.77 -10.15
N ARG A 16 7.34 -29.06 -9.91
CA ARG A 16 8.39 -28.88 -10.93
C ARG A 16 8.52 -30.11 -11.84
N ASN A 17 7.50 -30.37 -12.67
CA ASN A 17 7.52 -31.45 -13.68
C ASN A 17 8.36 -31.12 -14.94
N LYS A 18 9.22 -30.09 -14.90
CA LYS A 18 10.05 -29.70 -16.05
C LYS A 18 11.44 -30.33 -15.94
N PRO A 19 11.94 -31.00 -17.00
CA PRO A 19 13.27 -31.58 -16.98
C PRO A 19 14.34 -30.48 -16.81
N TRP A 20 15.43 -30.83 -16.12
CA TRP A 20 16.56 -29.93 -15.96
C TRP A 20 17.15 -29.51 -17.30
N LEU A 21 17.66 -28.28 -17.33
CA LEU A 21 18.30 -27.73 -18.52
C LEU A 21 19.55 -28.55 -18.85
N LYS A 22 19.58 -29.18 -20.03
CA LYS A 22 20.75 -29.94 -20.46
C LYS A 22 21.96 -29.01 -20.60
N LYS A 23 23.08 -29.37 -19.97
CA LYS A 23 24.33 -28.61 -20.05
C LYS A 23 24.75 -28.50 -21.52
N TYR A 24 25.23 -27.32 -21.92
CA TYR A 24 25.64 -27.01 -23.30
C TYR A 24 24.52 -27.07 -24.36
N SER A 25 23.26 -27.25 -23.97
CA SER A 25 22.14 -27.06 -24.89
C SER A 25 22.04 -25.60 -25.35
N PRO A 26 21.43 -25.30 -26.53
CA PRO A 26 21.24 -23.93 -26.97
C PRO A 26 20.50 -23.04 -25.94
N PRO A 27 19.46 -23.52 -25.22
CA PRO A 27 18.87 -22.79 -24.11
C PRO A 27 19.84 -22.53 -22.94
N HIS A 28 20.71 -23.47 -22.59
CA HIS A 28 21.76 -23.28 -21.59
C HIS A 28 22.79 -22.24 -22.03
N ALA A 29 23.19 -22.24 -23.29
CA ALA A 29 24.09 -21.21 -23.85
C ALA A 29 23.44 -19.81 -23.83
N ALA A 30 22.17 -19.71 -24.20
CA ALA A 30 21.41 -18.45 -24.14
C ALA A 30 21.28 -17.93 -22.71
N LEU A 31 20.93 -18.81 -21.76
CA LEU A 31 20.88 -18.47 -20.34
C LEU A 31 22.24 -18.00 -19.83
N ARG A 32 23.31 -18.74 -20.15
CA ARG A 32 24.68 -18.38 -19.78
C ARG A 32 25.04 -17.00 -20.30
N LYS A 33 24.79 -16.73 -21.58
CA LYS A 33 25.05 -15.42 -22.22
C LYS A 33 24.28 -14.28 -21.53
N ALA A 34 23.03 -14.52 -21.13
CA ALA A 34 22.23 -13.54 -20.41
C ALA A 34 22.77 -13.29 -19.00
N MET A 35 23.13 -14.34 -18.26
CA MET A 35 23.64 -14.23 -16.89
C MET A 35 25.05 -13.64 -16.83
N THR A 36 25.91 -13.92 -17.82
CA THR A 36 27.27 -13.34 -17.89
C THR A 36 27.31 -11.97 -18.58
N ASN A 37 26.15 -11.36 -18.86
CA ASN A 37 26.11 -10.04 -19.46
C ASN A 37 26.64 -9.00 -18.47
N LYS A 38 27.76 -8.33 -18.82
CA LYS A 38 28.43 -7.33 -17.96
C LYS A 38 27.49 -6.19 -17.52
N ARG A 39 26.57 -5.75 -18.39
CA ARG A 39 25.57 -4.73 -18.05
C ARG A 39 24.60 -5.25 -16.99
N PHE A 40 24.15 -6.49 -17.11
CA PHE A 40 23.27 -7.13 -16.14
C PHE A 40 23.96 -7.31 -14.79
N LEU A 41 25.20 -7.81 -14.78
CA LEU A 41 26.01 -7.99 -13.57
C LEU A 41 26.28 -6.66 -12.86
N ASN A 42 26.57 -5.59 -13.60
CA ASN A 42 26.73 -4.25 -13.02
C ASN A 42 25.41 -3.68 -12.48
N MET A 43 24.26 -4.10 -13.03
CA MET A 43 22.95 -3.73 -12.51
C MET A 43 22.52 -4.56 -11.30
N LEU A 44 23.08 -5.75 -11.11
CA LEU A 44 22.69 -6.70 -10.06
C LEU A 44 22.71 -6.12 -8.63
N PRO A 45 23.72 -5.30 -8.22
CA PRO A 45 23.70 -4.64 -6.91
C PRO A 45 22.50 -3.70 -6.71
N TYR A 46 22.02 -3.08 -7.80
CA TYR A 46 20.84 -2.21 -7.78
C TYR A 46 19.53 -3.01 -7.82
N TYR A 47 19.56 -4.26 -8.28
CA TYR A 47 18.40 -5.16 -8.33
C TYR A 47 17.96 -5.65 -6.95
N ASN A 48 18.81 -5.59 -5.92
CA ASN A 48 18.44 -5.99 -4.55
C ASN A 48 17.33 -5.08 -3.96
N ASN A 49 17.14 -3.89 -4.54
CA ASN A 49 16.11 -2.93 -4.15
C ASN A 49 14.86 -2.96 -5.04
N PHE A 50 14.52 -4.09 -5.68
CA PHE A 50 13.21 -4.30 -6.34
C PHE A 50 12.04 -4.33 -5.34
N LYS A 51 12.04 -3.45 -4.34
CA LYS A 51 10.88 -3.15 -3.52
C LYS A 51 9.93 -2.34 -4.40
N HIS A 52 8.95 -3.00 -4.98
CA HIS A 52 7.85 -2.28 -5.61
C HIS A 52 7.18 -1.42 -4.53
N THR A 53 7.36 -0.11 -4.60
CA THR A 53 6.77 0.85 -3.64
C THR A 53 5.28 1.09 -3.89
N GLY A 54 4.64 0.33 -4.79
CA GLY A 54 3.23 0.53 -5.14
C GLY A 54 2.30 0.44 -3.93
N ASN A 55 2.57 -0.48 -3.00
CA ASN A 55 1.79 -0.61 -1.77
C ASN A 55 1.98 0.59 -0.85
N LEU A 56 3.23 1.05 -0.68
CA LEU A 56 3.55 2.23 0.13
C LEU A 56 2.91 3.49 -0.45
N GLU A 57 2.97 3.66 -1.76
CA GLU A 57 2.35 4.80 -2.44
C GLU A 57 0.81 4.73 -2.39
N SER A 58 0.24 3.52 -2.48
CA SER A 58 -1.19 3.31 -2.26
C SER A 58 -1.59 3.70 -0.82
N PHE A 59 -0.81 3.34 0.18
CA PHE A 59 -1.06 3.72 1.57
C PHE A 59 -0.95 5.24 1.76
N HIS A 60 0.07 5.88 1.20
CA HIS A 60 0.22 7.34 1.28
C HIS A 60 -0.92 8.09 0.59
N ASN A 61 -1.43 7.59 -0.55
CA ASN A 61 -2.62 8.15 -1.17
C ASN A 61 -3.85 8.02 -0.25
N HIS A 62 -3.98 6.88 0.43
CA HIS A 62 -5.02 6.65 1.43
C HIS A 62 -4.92 7.64 2.59
N MET A 63 -3.71 7.84 3.11
CA MET A 63 -3.40 8.80 4.17
C MET A 63 -3.86 10.22 3.80
N LEU A 64 -3.63 10.63 2.55
CA LEU A 64 -4.05 11.95 2.05
C LEU A 64 -5.57 12.10 1.94
N MET A 65 -6.32 11.01 1.76
CA MET A 65 -7.79 11.06 1.74
C MET A 65 -8.37 11.39 3.12
N TYR A 66 -7.78 10.85 4.19
CA TYR A 66 -8.25 11.07 5.56
C TYR A 66 -7.62 12.30 6.24
N ALA A 67 -6.35 12.58 5.94
CA ALA A 67 -5.61 13.73 6.43
C ALA A 67 -4.91 14.46 5.27
N SER A 68 -5.67 15.33 4.62
CA SER A 68 -5.16 16.18 3.54
C SER A 68 -4.11 17.15 4.09
N LYS A 69 -2.98 17.30 3.38
CA LYS A 69 -1.93 18.29 3.72
C LYS A 69 -2.40 19.74 3.68
N ARG A 70 -3.55 20.00 3.05
CA ARG A 70 -4.15 21.35 2.91
C ARG A 70 -5.01 21.76 4.09
N CYS A 71 -5.23 20.86 5.04
CA CYS A 71 -6.08 21.10 6.21
C CYS A 71 -5.22 21.06 7.47
N SER A 72 -5.52 21.93 8.43
CA SER A 72 -4.98 21.83 9.79
C SER A 72 -5.84 20.88 10.62
N TYR A 73 -5.20 20.10 11.47
CA TYR A 73 -5.86 19.17 12.39
C TYR A 73 -5.26 19.35 13.78
N SER A 74 -6.08 19.18 14.82
CA SER A 74 -5.54 18.95 16.16
C SER A 74 -4.71 17.66 16.17
N PHE A 75 -3.78 17.56 17.11
CA PHE A 75 -2.94 16.35 17.24
C PHE A 75 -3.79 15.08 17.39
N GLU A 76 -4.76 15.11 18.30
CA GLU A 76 -5.78 14.07 18.53
C GLU A 76 -6.50 13.66 17.23
N GLY A 77 -7.01 14.66 16.50
CA GLY A 77 -7.75 14.44 15.26
C GLY A 77 -6.87 13.86 14.17
N TYR A 78 -5.61 14.29 14.09
CA TYR A 78 -4.62 13.74 13.15
C TYR A 78 -4.31 12.28 13.46
N VAL A 79 -3.97 11.96 14.71
CA VAL A 79 -3.68 10.58 15.15
C VAL A 79 -4.86 9.66 14.85
N THR A 80 -6.08 10.08 15.20
CA THR A 80 -7.29 9.30 14.94
C THR A 80 -7.50 9.03 13.45
N ARG A 81 -7.29 10.04 12.59
CA ARG A 81 -7.38 9.89 11.12
C ARG A 81 -6.31 8.97 10.56
N MET A 82 -5.10 8.99 11.12
CA MET A 82 -4.02 8.07 10.74
C MET A 82 -4.33 6.62 11.12
N LEU A 83 -4.88 6.39 12.31
CA LEU A 83 -5.35 5.07 12.72
C LEU A 83 -6.48 4.58 11.81
N LEU A 84 -7.47 5.44 11.51
CA LEU A 84 -8.56 5.09 10.61
C LEU A 84 -8.06 4.78 9.19
N THR A 85 -7.07 5.52 8.71
CA THR A 85 -6.39 5.24 7.42
C THR A 85 -5.76 3.85 7.43
N ALA A 86 -5.04 3.49 8.49
CA ALA A 86 -4.40 2.19 8.62
C ALA A 86 -5.42 1.06 8.64
N ILE A 87 -6.51 1.22 9.40
CA ILE A 87 -7.63 0.26 9.42
C ILE A 87 -8.22 0.11 8.02
N ASP A 88 -8.56 1.21 7.34
CA ASP A 88 -9.18 1.16 6.01
C ASP A 88 -8.24 0.57 4.96
N HIS A 89 -6.95 0.90 5.02
CA HIS A 89 -5.97 0.34 4.11
C HIS A 89 -5.79 -1.16 4.32
N ASN A 90 -5.61 -1.59 5.57
CA ASN A 90 -5.40 -3.00 5.91
C ASN A 90 -6.61 -3.83 5.51
N TYR A 91 -7.82 -3.37 5.83
CA TYR A 91 -9.07 -4.03 5.47
C TYR A 91 -9.20 -4.27 3.95
N HIS A 92 -8.71 -3.33 3.13
CA HIS A 92 -8.83 -3.39 1.67
C HIS A 92 -7.58 -3.84 0.92
N SER A 93 -6.47 -4.09 1.63
CA SER A 93 -5.16 -4.37 1.05
C SER A 93 -5.14 -5.71 0.30
N ASP A 94 -5.69 -6.75 0.92
CA ASP A 94 -5.70 -8.13 0.43
C ASP A 94 -6.96 -8.51 -0.35
N ARG A 95 -7.72 -7.51 -0.82
CA ARG A 95 -8.89 -7.77 -1.66
C ARG A 95 -8.53 -8.59 -2.89
N GLU A 96 -9.30 -9.66 -3.07
CA GLU A 96 -9.20 -10.55 -4.21
C GLU A 96 -9.46 -9.80 -5.53
N TYR A 97 -8.95 -10.38 -6.61
CA TYR A 97 -9.28 -9.92 -7.95
C TYR A 97 -10.71 -10.33 -8.30
N ALA A 98 -11.44 -9.44 -8.97
CA ALA A 98 -12.79 -9.73 -9.41
C ALA A 98 -12.77 -10.94 -10.35
N ALA A 99 -13.63 -11.93 -10.09
CA ALA A 99 -13.83 -13.05 -10.99
C ALA A 99 -14.25 -12.49 -12.36
N PRO A 100 -13.48 -12.74 -13.43
CA PRO A 100 -13.86 -12.29 -14.75
C PRO A 100 -15.14 -13.04 -15.15
N LYS A 101 -16.22 -12.32 -15.47
CA LYS A 101 -17.36 -12.89 -16.19
C LYS A 101 -16.94 -13.29 -17.61
N ASP A 102 -16.02 -12.50 -18.19
CA ASP A 102 -15.31 -12.74 -19.46
C ASP A 102 -13.81 -12.42 -19.31
N VAL A 103 -12.97 -12.92 -20.23
CA VAL A 103 -11.51 -12.65 -20.25
C VAL A 103 -11.18 -11.15 -20.15
N LEU A 104 -12.02 -10.28 -20.74
CA LEU A 104 -11.84 -8.82 -20.74
C LEU A 104 -12.45 -8.11 -19.53
N SER A 105 -13.51 -8.66 -18.92
CA SER A 105 -14.26 -7.97 -17.85
C SER A 105 -13.47 -7.84 -16.54
N GLY A 106 -12.39 -8.62 -16.38
CA GLY A 106 -11.51 -8.59 -15.21
C GLY A 106 -10.42 -7.52 -15.26
N TYR A 107 -10.33 -6.73 -16.34
CA TYR A 107 -9.23 -5.78 -16.56
C TYR A 107 -9.71 -4.37 -16.85
N ARG A 108 -8.92 -3.38 -16.43
CA ARG A 108 -8.99 -2.00 -16.92
C ARG A 108 -7.72 -1.64 -17.67
N GLN A 109 -7.83 -0.67 -18.57
CA GLN A 109 -6.66 -0.11 -19.24
C GLN A 109 -6.01 0.95 -18.34
N LYS A 110 -4.71 0.77 -18.04
CA LYS A 110 -3.89 1.73 -17.29
C LYS A 110 -2.79 2.28 -18.18
N TYR A 111 -2.73 3.60 -18.29
CA TYR A 111 -1.63 4.26 -19.00
C TYR A 111 -0.40 4.40 -18.09
N SER A 112 0.73 3.86 -18.52
CA SER A 112 2.02 4.02 -17.83
C SER A 112 2.73 5.26 -18.37
N LYS A 113 2.83 6.31 -17.55
CA LYS A 113 3.58 7.54 -17.90
C LYS A 113 5.07 7.26 -18.16
N ARG A 114 5.66 6.32 -17.42
CA ARG A 114 7.08 5.94 -17.54
C ARG A 114 7.41 5.30 -18.89
N THR A 115 6.55 4.40 -19.35
CA THR A 115 6.78 3.65 -20.61
C THR A 115 5.99 4.21 -21.79
N ARG A 116 5.14 5.21 -21.57
CA ARG A 116 4.21 5.83 -22.53
C ARG A 116 3.33 4.82 -23.28
N LYS A 117 2.89 3.78 -22.58
CA LYS A 117 2.11 2.67 -23.14
C LYS A 117 0.90 2.35 -22.28
N TRP A 118 -0.16 1.89 -22.92
CA TRP A 118 -1.31 1.27 -22.26
C TRP A 118 -0.97 -0.16 -21.84
N ALA A 119 -1.37 -0.54 -20.63
CA ALA A 119 -1.23 -1.89 -20.11
C ALA A 119 -2.54 -2.32 -19.43
N PRO A 120 -2.93 -3.60 -19.51
CA PRO A 120 -4.06 -4.12 -18.76
C PRO A 120 -3.70 -4.24 -17.26
N GLU A 121 -4.60 -3.78 -16.39
CA GLU A 121 -4.51 -3.90 -14.94
C GLU A 121 -5.71 -4.69 -14.42
N ARG A 122 -5.47 -5.76 -13.65
CA ARG A 122 -6.56 -6.57 -13.06
C ARG A 122 -7.36 -5.75 -12.05
N LEU A 123 -8.68 -5.85 -12.13
CA LEU A 123 -9.61 -5.21 -11.22
C LEU A 123 -9.75 -6.02 -9.93
N LYS A 124 -9.70 -5.35 -8.78
CA LYS A 124 -10.06 -5.93 -7.49
C LYS A 124 -11.58 -5.93 -7.31
N VAL A 125 -12.09 -6.83 -6.47
CA VAL A 125 -13.50 -6.84 -6.04
C VAL A 125 -13.87 -5.46 -5.46
N ALA A 126 -15.14 -5.07 -5.63
CA ALA A 126 -15.69 -3.83 -5.08
C ALA A 126 -15.42 -3.72 -3.57
N LYS A 127 -15.33 -2.49 -3.07
CA LYS A 127 -15.20 -2.26 -1.63
C LYS A 127 -16.48 -2.68 -0.93
N ASP A 128 -16.35 -3.41 0.16
CA ASP A 128 -17.39 -3.80 1.08
C ASP A 128 -17.52 -2.78 2.23
N GLY A 129 -18.67 -2.80 2.90
CA GLY A 129 -19.08 -1.76 3.85
C GLY A 129 -18.87 -2.15 5.32
N TYR A 130 -17.64 -2.08 5.83
CA TYR A 130 -17.36 -2.35 7.26
C TYR A 130 -17.56 -1.12 8.17
N ILE A 131 -17.60 0.09 7.60
CA ILE A 131 -17.72 1.35 8.35
C ILE A 131 -18.97 1.37 9.25
N PRO A 132 -20.17 0.97 8.79
CA PRO A 132 -21.35 0.94 9.65
C PRO A 132 -21.18 0.02 10.88
N GLU A 133 -20.51 -1.12 10.71
CA GLU A 133 -20.25 -2.04 11.83
C GLU A 133 -19.24 -1.45 12.82
N LEU A 134 -18.20 -0.78 12.31
CA LEU A 134 -17.24 -0.03 13.13
C LEU A 134 -17.95 1.05 13.96
N MET A 135 -18.82 1.85 13.32
CA MET A 135 -19.61 2.87 14.01
C MET A 135 -20.51 2.26 15.08
N ARG A 136 -21.19 1.14 14.78
CA ARG A 136 -22.02 0.42 15.75
C ARG A 136 -21.22 -0.03 16.97
N LYS A 137 -20.00 -0.57 16.76
CA LYS A 137 -19.10 -0.98 17.85
C LYS A 137 -18.68 0.21 18.71
N ILE A 138 -18.30 1.32 18.07
CA ILE A 138 -17.95 2.57 18.78
C ILE A 138 -19.13 3.05 19.62
N PHE A 139 -20.34 3.11 19.07
CA PHE A 139 -21.52 3.52 19.85
C PHE A 139 -21.81 2.58 21.02
N SER A 140 -21.64 1.27 20.86
CA SER A 140 -21.83 0.32 21.96
C SER A 140 -20.79 0.48 23.08
N MET A 141 -19.57 0.92 22.75
CA MET A 141 -18.53 1.22 23.75
C MET A 141 -18.77 2.56 24.44
N ILE A 142 -19.31 3.55 23.73
CA ILE A 142 -19.61 4.88 24.28
C ILE A 142 -20.86 4.85 25.17
N ALA A 143 -21.89 4.08 24.82
CA ALA A 143 -23.16 4.04 25.56
C ALA A 143 -23.04 3.87 27.10
N PRO A 144 -22.18 2.98 27.65
CA PRO A 144 -21.99 2.85 29.09
C PRO A 144 -21.02 3.90 29.69
N THR A 145 -20.34 4.70 28.88
CA THR A 145 -19.34 5.66 29.36
C THR A 145 -20.03 6.92 29.90
N PRO A 146 -19.81 7.30 31.17
CA PRO A 146 -20.41 8.50 31.73
C PRO A 146 -19.80 9.76 31.08
N GLY A 147 -20.63 10.66 30.58
CA GLY A 147 -20.18 11.91 29.96
C GLY A 147 -21.01 12.32 28.74
N HIS A 148 -20.60 13.40 28.09
CA HIS A 148 -21.18 13.85 26.81
C HIS A 148 -20.37 13.29 25.64
N LEU A 149 -21.03 13.04 24.49
CA LEU A 149 -20.40 12.49 23.27
C LEU A 149 -19.21 13.32 22.74
N LEU A 150 -19.18 14.62 23.08
CA LEU A 150 -18.13 15.56 22.70
C LEU A 150 -17.12 15.81 23.82
N GLN A 151 -17.10 14.97 24.86
CA GLN A 151 -16.12 15.12 25.93
C GLN A 151 -14.71 14.91 25.38
N HIS A 152 -13.82 15.84 25.73
CA HIS A 152 -12.41 15.71 25.40
C HIS A 152 -11.81 14.54 26.20
N VAL A 153 -11.33 13.52 25.51
CA VAL A 153 -10.56 12.43 26.11
C VAL A 153 -9.08 12.81 25.96
N SER A 154 -8.38 12.98 27.07
CA SER A 154 -6.93 13.22 27.02
C SER A 154 -6.21 11.96 26.54
N LEU A 155 -5.27 12.12 25.61
CA LEU A 155 -4.34 11.06 25.24
C LEU A 155 -3.65 10.43 26.45
N ALA A 156 -3.35 9.13 26.34
CA ALA A 156 -2.55 8.42 27.33
C ALA A 156 -1.22 9.16 27.57
N SER A 157 -0.76 9.18 28.82
CA SER A 157 0.44 9.89 29.30
C SER A 157 1.74 9.53 28.58
N ASN A 158 1.77 8.39 27.87
CA ASN A 158 2.92 7.92 27.09
C ASN A 158 2.97 8.44 25.65
N ASN A 159 2.02 9.28 25.22
CA ASN A 159 2.08 9.85 23.88
C ASN A 159 3.17 10.93 23.81
N PRO A 160 3.95 10.99 22.72
CA PRO A 160 4.98 12.02 22.58
C PRO A 160 4.29 13.38 22.57
N LEU A 161 4.55 14.18 23.62
CA LEU A 161 4.12 15.57 23.65
C LEU A 161 4.80 16.29 22.48
N LEU A 162 4.01 16.85 21.57
CA LEU A 162 4.55 17.75 20.58
C LEU A 162 5.20 18.92 21.31
N GLN A 163 6.47 19.20 20.98
CA GLN A 163 7.13 20.39 21.48
C GLN A 163 6.31 21.61 21.04
N SER A 164 6.11 22.56 21.96
CA SER A 164 5.38 23.81 21.69
C SER A 164 6.02 24.63 20.56
N ASN A 165 7.30 24.39 20.27
CA ASN A 165 8.03 24.99 19.19
C ASN A 165 8.76 23.91 18.37
N ILE A 166 8.63 23.99 17.04
CA ILE A 166 9.33 23.11 16.08
C ILE A 166 10.74 23.66 15.79
N ALA A 167 10.97 24.95 16.03
CA ALA A 167 12.26 25.55 15.78
C ALA A 167 13.30 25.02 16.78
N ASN A 168 14.40 24.48 16.26
CA ASN A 168 15.58 24.10 17.04
C ASN A 168 16.35 25.31 17.59
N VAL A 169 15.85 26.53 17.36
CA VAL A 169 16.47 27.80 17.76
C VAL A 169 15.52 28.52 18.70
N LEU A 170 16.08 29.15 19.74
CA LEU A 170 15.32 29.99 20.65
C LEU A 170 14.57 31.07 19.88
N LYS A 171 13.29 31.27 20.22
CA LYS A 171 12.47 32.30 19.61
C LYS A 171 13.11 33.67 19.93
N PRO A 172 13.62 34.41 18.94
CA PRO A 172 14.20 35.72 19.20
C PRO A 172 13.11 36.69 19.69
N GLY A 173 13.53 37.71 20.44
CA GLY A 173 12.63 38.77 20.87
C GLY A 173 12.09 39.55 19.66
N ILE A 174 10.86 40.05 19.72
CA ILE A 174 10.25 40.84 18.63
C ILE A 174 11.14 42.02 18.22
N THR A 175 11.86 42.62 19.17
CA THR A 175 12.80 43.73 18.95
C THR A 175 14.04 43.34 18.13
N GLN A 176 14.37 42.05 18.03
CA GLN A 176 15.46 41.54 17.19
C GLN A 176 14.99 41.17 15.77
N LEU A 177 13.68 41.23 15.52
CA LEU A 177 13.04 40.84 14.25
C LEU A 177 12.48 42.04 13.46
N LEU A 178 12.45 43.23 14.07
CA LEU A 178 12.11 44.51 13.45
C LEU A 178 13.40 45.23 13.06
#